data_AF-A0A0H5NPR8-F1
#
_entry.id   AF-A0A0H5NPR8-F1
#
_cell.length_a   1.000
_cell.length_b   1.000
_cell.length_c   1.000
_cell.angle_alpha   90.00
_cell.angle_beta   90.00
_cell.angle_gamma   90.00
#
_symmetry.space_group_name_H-M   'P 1'
#
loop_
_entity.id
_entity.type
_entity.pdbx_description
1 polymer ?
#
loop_
_entity_poly.entity_id
_entity_poly.type
_entity_poly.pdbx_seq_one_letter_code
_entity_poly.pdbx_strand_id
1 'polypeptide(L)'
;MADRTQRSILIEAPAREVMAVIADLASYPEWVAAAKSVEVLETGTDGRARTARFVLDAGVVKDTYVLSYTWRPDDLAVSWKLVSGELQKAQDGSYVLAEKPGGVTEVTYELTVDLNIPMIGMFKRKAEKVITDTALKELKKRVEG
;
A
#
# COMPACT_ATOMS: atom_id res chain seq x y z
N MET A 1 0.39 -22.43 0.68
CA MET A 1 0.40 -21.23 1.52
C MET A 1 1.18 -20.19 0.73
N ALA A 2 0.54 -19.10 0.31
CA ALA A 2 1.25 -18.04 -0.41
C ALA A 2 2.24 -17.39 0.57
N ASP A 3 3.51 -17.27 0.18
CA ASP A 3 4.49 -16.52 0.94
C ASP A 3 4.05 -15.05 0.96
N ARG A 4 3.80 -14.50 2.16
CA ARG A 4 3.43 -13.09 2.35
C ARG A 4 4.64 -12.34 2.90
N THR A 5 4.96 -11.19 2.32
CA THR A 5 6.02 -10.33 2.82
C THR A 5 5.41 -9.31 3.77
N GLN A 6 5.79 -9.39 5.05
CA GLN A 6 5.30 -8.51 6.12
C GLN A 6 6.46 -7.71 6.73
N ARG A 7 6.24 -6.43 7.01
CA ARG A 7 7.12 -5.58 7.82
C ARG A 7 6.33 -4.64 8.71
N SER A 8 6.94 -4.20 9.80
CA SER A 8 6.41 -3.14 10.64
C SER A 8 7.43 -2.04 10.89
N ILE A 9 6.94 -0.83 11.11
CA ILE A 9 7.72 0.32 11.57
C ILE A 9 6.93 1.09 12.63
N LEU A 10 7.63 1.93 13.38
CA LEU A 10 7.02 2.92 14.27
C LEU A 10 7.00 4.29 13.57
N ILE A 11 5.84 4.93 13.59
CA ILE A 11 5.63 6.30 13.12
C ILE A 11 5.23 7.16 14.33
N GLU A 12 5.91 8.29 14.50
CA GLU A 12 5.71 9.25 15.59
C GLU A 12 4.49 10.15 15.31
N ALA A 13 3.34 9.51 15.09
CA ALA A 13 2.06 10.17 14.91
C ALA A 13 0.89 9.29 15.38
N PRO A 14 -0.25 9.88 15.78
CA PRO A 14 -1.48 9.16 16.10
C PRO A 14 -1.99 8.31 14.92
N ALA A 15 -2.64 7.18 15.21
CA ALA A 15 -3.09 6.23 14.18
C ALA A 15 -4.05 6.87 13.18
N ARG A 16 -4.90 7.80 13.64
CA ARG A 16 -5.81 8.56 12.78
C ARG A 16 -5.08 9.38 11.70
N GLU A 17 -3.91 9.94 12.02
CA GLU A 17 -3.14 10.79 11.10
C GLU A 17 -2.40 9.92 10.08
N VAL A 18 -1.84 8.80 10.54
CA VAL A 18 -1.28 7.77 9.67
C VAL A 18 -2.34 7.24 8.69
N MET A 19 -3.53 6.87 9.19
CA MET A 19 -4.61 6.34 8.36
C MET A 19 -5.17 7.40 7.40
N ALA A 20 -5.19 8.67 7.79
CA ALA A 20 -5.57 9.76 6.89
C ALA A 20 -4.61 9.84 5.68
N VAL A 21 -3.29 9.74 5.90
CA VAL A 21 -2.30 9.73 4.82
C VAL A 21 -2.44 8.47 3.95
N ILE A 22 -2.65 7.29 4.55
CA ILE A 22 -2.86 6.04 3.80
C ILE A 22 -4.12 6.11 2.92
N ALA A 23 -5.17 6.78 3.39
CA ALA A 23 -6.43 6.87 2.65
C ALA A 23 -6.47 7.98 1.59
N ASP A 24 -5.55 8.95 1.67
CA ASP A 24 -5.43 10.00 0.68
C ASP A 24 -4.69 9.50 -0.57
N LEU A 25 -5.32 8.53 -1.25
CA LEU A 25 -4.75 7.84 -2.41
C LEU A 25 -4.40 8.81 -3.55
N ALA A 26 -5.20 9.86 -3.74
CA ALA A 26 -4.99 10.84 -4.81
C ALA A 26 -3.66 11.60 -4.65
N SER A 27 -3.20 11.81 -3.42
CA SER A 27 -1.94 12.50 -3.11
C SER A 27 -0.71 11.59 -3.17
N TYR A 28 -0.87 10.28 -3.42
CA TYR A 28 0.27 9.34 -3.49
C TYR A 28 1.37 9.78 -4.48
N PRO A 29 1.07 10.31 -5.69
CA PRO A 29 2.11 10.76 -6.62
C PRO A 29 3.02 11.88 -6.08
N GLU A 30 2.60 12.58 -5.02
CA GLU A 30 3.40 13.64 -4.40
C GLU A 30 4.54 13.09 -3.53
N TRP A 31 4.41 11.86 -3.01
CA TRP A 31 5.33 11.33 -1.99
C TRP A 31 5.75 9.87 -2.18
N VAL A 32 5.07 9.12 -3.06
CA VAL A 32 5.46 7.77 -3.48
C VAL A 32 6.18 7.87 -4.82
N ALA A 33 7.50 7.73 -4.84
CA ALA A 33 8.30 8.03 -6.03
C ALA A 33 7.94 7.16 -7.25
N ALA A 34 7.45 5.93 -7.02
CA ALA A 34 7.04 5.01 -8.08
C ALA A 34 5.62 5.28 -8.60
N ALA A 35 4.77 6.01 -7.88
CA ALA A 35 3.40 6.29 -8.30
C ALA A 35 3.38 7.51 -9.24
N LYS A 36 3.09 7.29 -10.53
CA LYS A 36 2.97 8.38 -11.51
C LYS A 36 1.62 9.08 -11.43
N SER A 37 0.55 8.32 -11.24
CA SER A 37 -0.79 8.84 -11.03
C SER A 37 -1.62 7.85 -10.24
N VAL A 38 -2.53 8.38 -9.43
CA VAL A 38 -3.54 7.59 -8.72
C VAL A 38 -4.89 8.26 -8.91
N GLU A 39 -5.87 7.49 -9.38
CA GLU A 39 -7.22 7.95 -9.68
C GLU A 39 -8.21 7.12 -8.86
N VAL A 40 -8.98 7.76 -7.98
CA VAL A 40 -10.07 7.08 -7.26
C VAL A 40 -11.23 6.89 -8.24
N LEU A 41 -11.58 5.64 -8.52
CA LEU A 41 -12.62 5.28 -9.48
C LEU A 41 -14.00 5.19 -8.82
N GLU A 42 -14.03 4.72 -7.57
CA GLU A 42 -15.26 4.59 -6.78
C GLU A 42 -14.97 4.98 -5.33
N THR A 43 -15.89 5.72 -4.73
CA THR A 43 -15.85 6.13 -3.33
C THR A 43 -17.03 5.54 -2.59
N GLY A 44 -16.78 4.97 -1.42
CA GLY A 44 -17.81 4.43 -0.54
C GLY A 44 -18.62 5.54 0.15
N THR A 45 -19.70 5.13 0.82
CA THR A 45 -20.54 6.04 1.62
C THR A 45 -19.80 6.64 2.83
N ASP A 46 -18.68 6.02 3.23
CA ASP A 46 -17.74 6.48 4.25
C ASP A 46 -16.74 7.53 3.72
N GLY A 47 -16.83 7.91 2.44
CA GLY A 47 -15.91 8.84 1.80
C GLY A 47 -14.55 8.22 1.47
N ARG A 48 -14.35 6.92 1.72
CA ARG A 48 -13.10 6.21 1.44
C ARG A 48 -13.13 5.57 0.05
N ALA A 49 -11.99 5.49 -0.62
CA ALA A 49 -11.89 4.84 -1.93
C ALA A 49 -12.30 3.35 -1.83
N ARG A 50 -13.24 2.91 -2.67
CA ARG A 50 -13.58 1.49 -2.86
C ARG A 50 -12.75 0.88 -3.96
N THR A 51 -12.51 1.62 -5.03
CA THR A 51 -11.57 1.23 -6.08
C THR A 51 -10.72 2.41 -6.52
N ALA A 52 -9.46 2.13 -6.87
CA ALA A 52 -8.55 3.14 -7.40
C ALA A 52 -7.63 2.54 -8.46
N ARG A 53 -7.34 3.33 -9.50
CA ARG A 53 -6.39 3.02 -10.55
C ARG A 53 -5.03 3.63 -10.21
N PHE A 54 -3.99 2.84 -10.35
CA PHE A 54 -2.60 3.25 -10.18
C PHE A 54 -1.87 3.11 -11.51
N VAL A 55 -1.06 4.12 -11.83
CA VAL A 55 -0.02 4.03 -12.86
C VAL A 55 1.32 4.05 -12.13
N LEU A 56 2.03 2.93 -12.20
CA LEU A 56 3.30 2.73 -11.52
C LEU A 56 4.46 2.75 -12.51
N ASP A 57 5.52 3.47 -12.17
CA ASP A 57 6.79 3.50 -12.88
C ASP A 57 7.95 3.41 -11.88
N ALA A 58 8.41 2.18 -11.66
CA ALA A 58 9.59 1.88 -10.85
C ALA A 58 10.82 1.62 -11.75
N GLY A 59 10.92 2.34 -12.88
CA GLY A 59 12.02 2.21 -13.84
C GLY A 59 11.84 1.02 -14.77
N VAL A 60 12.42 -0.13 -14.41
CA VAL A 60 12.34 -1.36 -15.23
C VAL A 60 10.99 -2.07 -15.13
N VAL A 61 10.20 -1.75 -14.10
CA VAL A 61 8.83 -2.26 -13.92
C VAL A 61 7.88 -1.09 -14.07
N LYS A 62 6.97 -1.22 -15.04
CA LYS A 62 5.84 -0.32 -15.24
C LYS A 62 4.57 -1.15 -15.26
N ASP A 63 3.53 -0.63 -14.65
CA ASP A 63 2.24 -1.33 -14.58
C ASP A 63 1.11 -0.32 -14.41
N THR A 64 -0.03 -0.63 -15.04
CA THR A 64 -1.29 0.04 -14.76
C THR A 64 -2.23 -0.98 -14.15
N TYR A 65 -2.72 -0.70 -12.95
CA TYR A 65 -3.57 -1.64 -12.22
C TYR A 65 -4.69 -0.95 -11.43
N VAL A 66 -5.72 -1.71 -11.11
CA VAL A 66 -6.86 -1.28 -10.31
C VAL A 66 -6.93 -2.14 -9.06
N LEU A 67 -7.07 -1.50 -7.91
CA LEU A 67 -7.23 -2.16 -6.61
C LEU A 67 -8.63 -1.93 -6.06
N SER A 68 -9.18 -2.93 -5.39
CA SER A 68 -10.37 -2.81 -4.56
C SER A 68 -9.97 -2.78 -3.09
N TYR A 69 -10.51 -1.83 -2.34
CA TYR A 69 -10.17 -1.58 -0.94
C TYR A 69 -11.30 -1.97 0.01
N THR A 70 -10.91 -2.52 1.16
CA THR A 70 -11.79 -2.81 2.29
C THR A 70 -11.23 -2.11 3.52
N TRP A 71 -11.93 -1.08 3.97
CA TRP A 71 -11.61 -0.30 5.16
C TRP A 71 -12.29 -0.93 6.37
N ARG A 72 -11.55 -1.08 7.47
CA ARG A 72 -12.15 -1.51 8.73
C ARG A 72 -12.92 -0.35 9.36
N PRO A 73 -14.08 -0.60 9.99
CA PRO A 73 -14.89 0.46 10.62
C PRO A 73 -14.20 1.22 11.76
N ASP A 74 -13.13 0.68 12.33
CA ASP A 74 -12.37 1.31 13.41
C ASP A 74 -11.20 2.17 12.93
N ASP A 75 -11.03 2.35 11.60
CA ASP A 75 -9.93 3.11 10.99
C ASP A 75 -8.52 2.64 11.38
N LEU A 76 -8.38 1.42 11.91
CA LEU A 76 -7.10 0.83 12.30
C LEU A 76 -6.57 -0.17 11.28
N ALA A 77 -7.30 -0.43 10.20
CA ALA A 77 -6.79 -1.27 9.13
C ALA A 77 -7.48 -1.01 7.79
N VAL A 78 -6.72 -1.29 6.74
CA VAL A 78 -7.21 -1.34 5.37
C VAL A 78 -6.56 -2.52 4.67
N SER A 79 -7.33 -3.24 3.87
CA SER A 79 -6.81 -4.27 2.97
C SER A 79 -7.25 -3.97 1.55
N TRP A 80 -6.52 -4.53 0.59
CA TRP A 80 -6.85 -4.39 -0.81
C TRP A 80 -6.50 -5.63 -1.60
N LYS A 81 -7.15 -5.75 -2.76
CA LYS A 81 -6.94 -6.81 -3.73
C LYS A 81 -6.85 -6.26 -5.15
N LEU A 82 -6.10 -6.95 -6.00
CA LEU A 82 -6.06 -6.65 -7.43
C LEU A 82 -7.42 -6.95 -8.07
N VAL A 83 -7.97 -5.97 -8.78
CA VAL A 83 -9.13 -6.14 -9.66
C VAL A 83 -8.65 -6.44 -11.09
N SER A 84 -7.65 -5.69 -11.55
CA SER A 84 -7.03 -5.86 -12.87
C SER A 84 -5.63 -5.26 -12.87
N GLY A 85 -4.69 -5.83 -13.63
CA GLY A 85 -3.37 -5.26 -13.87
C GLY A 85 -2.85 -5.66 -15.25
N GLU A 86 -1.97 -4.86 -15.83
CA GLU A 86 -1.32 -5.19 -17.11
C GLU A 86 -0.22 -6.23 -16.89
N LEU A 87 0.63 -6.00 -15.88
CA LEU A 87 1.71 -6.89 -15.51
C LEU A 87 1.36 -7.80 -14.33
N GLN A 88 0.64 -7.26 -13.34
CA GLN A 88 0.22 -8.01 -12.16
C GLN A 88 -0.95 -8.95 -12.47
N LYS A 89 -0.81 -10.20 -12.01
CA LYS A 89 -1.83 -11.24 -12.06
C LYS A 89 -2.70 -11.27 -10.81
N ALA A 90 -2.07 -11.08 -9.64
CA ALA A 90 -2.75 -11.00 -8.36
C ALA A 90 -1.95 -10.08 -7.43
N GLN A 91 -2.67 -9.40 -6.54
CA GLN A 91 -2.08 -8.58 -5.50
C GLN A 91 -3.00 -8.67 -4.29
N ASP A 92 -2.42 -8.92 -3.12
CA ASP A 92 -3.13 -8.84 -1.84
C ASP A 92 -2.24 -8.06 -0.87
N GLY A 93 -2.79 -7.02 -0.26
CA GLY A 93 -2.04 -6.20 0.68
C GLY A 93 -2.90 -5.66 1.81
N SER A 94 -2.25 -5.25 2.89
CA SER A 94 -2.93 -4.63 4.02
C SER A 94 -2.02 -3.75 4.87
N TYR A 95 -2.58 -2.65 5.37
CA TYR A 95 -2.04 -1.90 6.51
C TYR A 95 -2.84 -2.23 7.77
N VAL A 96 -2.14 -2.47 8.87
CA VAL A 96 -2.72 -2.60 10.22
C VAL A 96 -1.98 -1.67 11.16
N LEU A 97 -2.72 -0.81 11.85
CA LEU A 97 -2.22 0.20 12.75
C LEU A 97 -2.50 -0.24 14.18
N ALA A 98 -1.48 -0.13 15.04
CA ALA A 98 -1.62 -0.35 16.47
C ALA A 98 -1.06 0.85 17.22
N GLU A 99 -1.92 1.52 17.98
CA GLU A 99 -1.51 2.62 18.84
C GLU A 99 -0.54 2.14 19.92
N LYS A 100 0.51 2.94 20.16
CA LYS A 100 1.52 2.72 21.19
C LYS A 100 1.57 3.94 22.13
N PRO A 101 2.11 3.77 23.35
CA PRO A 101 2.31 4.89 24.26
C PRO A 101 3.13 6.01 23.62
N GLY A 102 2.87 7.26 24.03
CA GLY A 102 3.63 8.42 23.56
C GLY A 102 3.20 8.99 22.21
N GLY A 103 1.99 8.66 21.73
CA GLY A 103 1.49 9.18 20.45
C GLY A 103 2.14 8.54 19.23
N VAL A 104 2.71 7.34 19.40
CA VAL A 104 3.38 6.56 18.35
C VAL A 104 2.40 5.52 17.82
N THR A 105 2.48 5.22 16.53
CA THR A 105 1.72 4.14 15.89
C THR A 105 2.66 3.11 15.29
N GLU A 106 2.45 1.84 15.62
CA GLU A 106 3.05 0.73 14.88
C GLU A 106 2.23 0.45 13.62
N VAL A 107 2.87 0.58 12.47
CA VAL A 107 2.27 0.31 11.17
C VAL A 107 2.83 -0.99 10.64
N THR A 108 1.97 -1.99 10.51
CA THR A 108 2.28 -3.26 9.86
C THR A 108 1.81 -3.20 8.42
N TYR A 109 2.73 -3.40 7.48
CA TYR A 109 2.43 -3.52 6.06
C TYR A 109 2.71 -4.94 5.58
N GLU A 110 1.72 -5.55 4.94
CA GLU A 110 1.82 -6.86 4.32
C GLU A 110 1.46 -6.77 2.84
N LEU A 111 2.24 -7.44 1.99
CA LEU A 111 2.03 -7.45 0.54
C LEU A 111 2.45 -8.79 -0.07
N THR A 112 1.63 -9.28 -1.00
CA THR A 112 1.95 -10.36 -1.94
C THR A 112 1.61 -9.89 -3.35
N VAL A 113 2.51 -10.14 -4.30
CA VAL A 113 2.34 -9.72 -5.70
C VAL A 113 2.65 -10.88 -6.63
N ASP A 114 1.69 -11.35 -7.43
CA ASP A 114 1.94 -12.28 -8.53
C ASP A 114 2.01 -11.54 -9.86
N LEU A 115 3.00 -11.87 -10.70
CA LEU A 115 3.16 -11.30 -12.04
C LEU A 115 2.74 -12.29 -13.12
N ASN A 116 2.35 -11.77 -14.29
CA ASN A 116 2.05 -12.55 -15.49
C ASN A 116 3.30 -13.20 -16.12
N ILE A 117 4.49 -12.74 -15.75
CA ILE A 117 5.77 -13.29 -16.19
C ILE A 117 6.34 -14.29 -15.17
N PRO A 118 6.93 -15.42 -15.61
CA PRO A 118 7.56 -16.37 -14.72
C PRO A 118 8.78 -15.73 -14.04
N MET A 119 8.67 -15.49 -12.73
CA MET A 119 9.78 -15.03 -11.90
C MET A 119 10.31 -16.17 -11.02
N ILE A 120 11.63 -16.28 -10.91
CA ILE A 120 12.27 -17.17 -9.94
C ILE A 120 11.91 -16.64 -8.54
N GLY A 121 11.37 -17.51 -7.67
CA GLY A 121 10.76 -17.12 -6.39
C GLY A 121 11.64 -16.27 -5.47
N MET A 122 12.96 -16.44 -5.50
CA MET A 122 13.90 -15.62 -4.72
C MET A 122 13.90 -14.14 -5.15
N PHE A 123 13.82 -13.86 -6.46
CA PHE A 123 13.75 -12.49 -6.97
C PHE A 123 12.42 -11.83 -6.64
N LYS A 124 11.32 -12.58 -6.73
CA LYS A 124 9.99 -12.14 -6.33
C LYS A 124 9.97 -11.66 -4.88
N ARG A 125 10.42 -12.51 -3.94
CA ARG A 125 10.51 -12.15 -2.52
C ARG A 125 11.41 -10.95 -2.27
N LYS A 126 12.53 -10.83 -3.00
CA LYS A 126 13.42 -9.66 -2.89
C LYS A 126 12.74 -8.38 -3.36
N ALA A 127 12.00 -8.43 -4.46
CA ALA A 127 11.24 -7.30 -4.97
C ALA A 127 10.13 -6.88 -4.00
N GLU A 128 9.30 -7.81 -3.54
CA GLU A 128 8.26 -7.56 -2.51
C GLU A 128 8.88 -6.90 -1.28
N LYS A 129 10.01 -7.44 -0.79
CA LYS A 129 10.73 -6.94 0.38
C LYS A 129 11.25 -5.51 0.22
N VAL A 130 11.65 -5.11 -0.99
CA VAL A 130 12.10 -3.75 -1.32
C VAL A 130 10.91 -2.80 -1.46
N ILE A 131 9.81 -3.25 -2.06
CA ILE A 131 8.57 -2.48 -2.20
C ILE A 131 8.01 -2.14 -0.82
N THR A 132 7.85 -3.14 0.05
CA THR A 132 7.34 -2.93 1.42
C THR A 132 8.22 -1.96 2.21
N ASP A 133 9.54 -2.06 2.07
CA ASP A 133 10.48 -1.14 2.73
C ASP A 133 10.37 0.29 2.27
N THR A 134 10.29 0.47 0.95
CA THR A 134 10.27 1.79 0.34
C THR A 134 8.95 2.48 0.70
N ALA A 135 7.83 1.78 0.55
CA ALA A 135 6.51 2.29 0.90
C ALA A 135 6.42 2.70 2.37
N LEU A 136 6.93 1.88 3.30
CA LEU A 136 6.92 2.22 4.73
C LEU A 136 7.81 3.43 5.05
N LYS A 137 8.99 3.54 4.41
CA LYS A 137 9.88 4.70 4.60
C LYS A 137 9.28 6.00 4.06
N GLU A 138 8.70 5.94 2.87
CA GLU A 138 8.02 7.09 2.25
C GLU A 138 6.81 7.51 3.07
N LEU A 139 6.00 6.57 3.57
CA LEU A 139 4.87 6.83 4.47
C LEU A 139 5.34 7.52 5.77
N LYS A 140 6.36 6.97 6.43
CA LYS A 140 6.92 7.57 7.65
C LYS A 140 7.36 9.01 7.40
N LYS A 141 8.11 9.25 6.34
CA LYS A 141 8.56 10.59 5.96
C LYS A 141 7.38 11.53 5.69
N ARG A 142 6.35 11.06 4.98
CA ARG A 142 5.17 11.87 4.66
C ARG A 142 4.39 12.27 5.93
N VAL A 143 4.29 11.36 6.90
CA VAL A 143 3.57 11.60 8.15
C VAL A 143 4.37 12.50 9.10
N GLU A 144 5.68 12.30 9.20
CA GLU A 144 6.53 13.01 10.18
C GLU A 144 7.05 14.37 9.69
N GLY A 145 7.14 14.59 8.37
CA GLY A 145 7.69 15.81 7.76
C GLY A 145 9.13 15.65 7.27
#